data_AF-A0AAW2LRS0-F1
#
_entry.id   AF-A0AAW2LRS0-F1
#
_cell.length_a   1.000
_cell.length_b   1.000
_cell.length_c   1.000
_cell.angle_alpha   90.00
_cell.angle_beta   90.00
_cell.angle_gamma   90.00
#
_symmetry.space_group_name_H-M   'P 1'
#
loop_
_entity.id
_entity.type
_entity.pdbx_description
1 polymer ?
#
loop_
_entity_poly.entity_id
_entity_poly.type
_entity_poly.pdbx_seq_one_letter_code
_entity_poly.pdbx_strand_id
1 'polypeptide(L)'
;MAVRSCNGPCHRKLPNCTHLCPETCHTGPCPSPDKCSKKVTVRCACQTLKKEWLCLDVQAAYHSTGCDPKDVPKNQYGVGLLPCGNDCKSKVKVPDAELHFRQTKPPEEKESDKATNVSKRRRRRQRVHEEENTSTLQKIVSVARMVLLLLFVAVIIVASAYFGYKVSCGCPTG
;
A
#
# COMPACT_ATOMS: atom_id res chain seq x y z
N MET A 1 -28.86 29.73 19.33
CA MET A 1 -27.43 30.00 19.64
C MET A 1 -26.64 29.97 18.35
N ALA A 2 -26.07 31.10 17.91
CA ALA A 2 -25.25 31.15 16.70
C ALA A 2 -23.88 30.54 17.02
N VAL A 3 -23.56 29.40 16.41
CA VAL A 3 -22.25 28.78 16.54
C VAL A 3 -21.23 29.74 15.92
N ARG A 4 -20.37 30.34 16.74
CA ARG A 4 -19.29 31.21 16.26
C ARG A 4 -18.27 30.38 15.50
N SER A 5 -17.87 30.82 14.30
CA SER A 5 -16.72 30.26 13.59
C SER A 5 -15.44 30.71 14.29
N CYS A 6 -14.55 29.77 14.61
CA CYS A 6 -13.27 30.08 15.25
C CYS A 6 -12.15 30.39 14.25
N ASN A 7 -12.45 30.48 12.94
CA ASN A 7 -11.51 30.64 11.82
C ASN A 7 -10.35 29.62 11.73
N GLY A 8 -10.29 28.63 12.64
CA GLY A 8 -9.39 27.49 12.54
C GLY A 8 -9.85 26.44 11.53
N PRO A 9 -9.15 25.30 11.37
CA PRO A 9 -9.59 24.22 10.49
C PRO A 9 -10.91 23.61 10.99
N CYS A 10 -11.77 23.20 10.06
CA CYS A 10 -13.02 22.53 10.43
C CYS A 10 -12.76 21.10 10.91
N HIS A 11 -13.17 20.79 12.14
CA HIS A 11 -13.02 19.44 12.72
C HIS A 11 -14.21 18.51 12.44
N ARG A 12 -15.18 18.96 11.63
CA ARG A 12 -16.35 18.14 11.25
C ARG A 12 -15.93 17.08 10.23
N LYS A 13 -16.44 15.86 10.40
CA LYS A 13 -16.32 14.78 9.42
C LYS A 13 -17.32 15.03 8.30
N LEU A 14 -16.88 14.85 7.06
CA LEU A 14 -17.79 14.91 5.91
C LEU A 14 -18.72 13.70 5.96
N PRO A 15 -19.99 13.84 5.54
CA PRO A 15 -20.97 12.75 5.63
C PRO A 15 -20.61 11.58 4.70
N ASN A 16 -20.05 11.85 3.52
CA ASN A 16 -19.88 10.86 2.45
C ASN A 16 -18.46 10.27 2.38
N CYS A 17 -17.61 10.58 3.36
CA CYS A 17 -16.27 10.02 3.43
C CYS A 17 -15.71 9.96 4.85
N THR A 18 -14.58 9.30 4.99
CA THR A 18 -13.89 9.13 6.28
C THR A 18 -13.07 10.36 6.70
N HIS A 19 -13.09 11.43 5.91
CA HIS A 19 -12.23 12.59 6.08
C HIS A 19 -12.88 13.76 6.84
N LEU A 20 -12.02 14.60 7.41
CA LEU A 20 -12.40 15.92 7.90
C LEU A 20 -12.63 16.91 6.76
N CYS A 21 -13.50 17.88 6.98
CA CYS A 21 -13.73 19.00 6.08
C CYS A 21 -12.41 19.77 5.85
N PRO A 22 -12.05 20.09 4.58
CA PRO A 22 -10.83 20.86 4.28
C PRO A 22 -10.99 22.35 4.54
N GLU A 23 -12.22 22.83 4.72
CA GLU A 23 -12.53 24.25 4.89
C GLU A 23 -12.19 24.76 6.29
N THR A 24 -12.10 26.08 6.42
CA THR A 24 -12.06 26.74 7.71
C THR A 24 -13.38 26.56 8.46
N CYS A 25 -13.33 26.66 9.79
CA CYS A 25 -14.49 26.58 10.66
C CYS A 25 -15.56 27.55 10.14
N HIS A 26 -16.72 26.99 9.82
CA HIS A 26 -17.81 27.71 9.17
C HIS A 26 -19.10 27.48 9.96
N THR A 27 -20.01 28.44 9.84
CA THR A 27 -21.35 28.33 10.39
C THR A 27 -22.21 27.43 9.50
N GLY A 28 -23.03 26.55 10.09
CA GLY A 28 -23.88 25.64 9.32
C GLY A 28 -23.19 24.37 8.80
N PRO A 29 -23.82 23.63 7.86
CA PRO A 29 -23.28 22.39 7.29
C PRO A 29 -22.04 22.65 6.43
N CYS A 30 -21.21 21.61 6.25
CA CYS A 30 -20.00 21.72 5.42
C CYS A 30 -20.40 22.11 3.98
N PRO A 31 -19.75 23.11 3.36
CA PRO A 31 -20.16 23.63 2.06
C PRO A 31 -19.91 22.63 0.91
N SER A 32 -18.96 21.71 1.10
CA SER A 32 -18.49 20.77 0.07
C SER A 32 -18.46 19.32 0.60
N PRO A 33 -19.60 18.73 1.00
CA PRO A 33 -19.64 17.36 1.53
C PRO A 33 -19.19 16.31 0.50
N ASP A 34 -19.43 16.57 -0.78
CA ASP A 34 -19.22 15.63 -1.89
C ASP A 34 -17.88 15.83 -2.61
N LYS A 35 -17.27 17.01 -2.47
CA LYS A 35 -16.06 17.39 -3.23
C LYS A 35 -14.79 17.15 -2.42
N CYS A 36 -14.59 15.92 -1.96
CA CYS A 36 -13.40 15.58 -1.21
C CYS A 36 -12.18 15.34 -2.13
N SER A 37 -11.17 16.20 -2.04
CA SER A 37 -9.93 16.14 -2.84
C SER A 37 -8.80 15.28 -2.21
N LYS A 38 -9.08 14.60 -1.08
CA LYS A 38 -8.08 13.76 -0.40
C LYS A 38 -7.85 12.46 -1.16
N LYS A 39 -6.61 11.99 -1.17
CA LYS A 39 -6.23 10.70 -1.77
C LYS A 39 -6.56 9.55 -0.82
N VAL A 40 -7.10 8.47 -1.37
CA VAL A 40 -7.43 7.24 -0.65
C VAL A 40 -6.90 6.04 -1.41
N THR A 41 -6.53 4.99 -0.69
CA THR A 41 -6.09 3.74 -1.30
C THR A 41 -7.27 2.83 -1.53
N VAL A 42 -7.60 2.55 -2.78
CA VAL A 42 -8.57 1.52 -3.16
C VAL A 42 -7.90 0.16 -3.31
N ARG A 43 -8.65 -0.90 -3.09
CA ARG A 43 -8.17 -2.28 -3.11
C ARG A 43 -9.14 -3.21 -3.83
N CYS A 44 -8.63 -4.32 -4.35
CA CYS A 44 -9.51 -5.43 -4.75
C CYS A 44 -10.23 -6.01 -3.54
N ALA A 45 -11.29 -6.79 -3.77
CA ALA A 45 -11.95 -7.57 -2.72
C ALA A 45 -10.94 -8.50 -1.99
N CYS A 46 -9.97 -9.02 -2.73
CA CYS A 46 -8.86 -9.83 -2.21
C CYS A 46 -7.80 -9.08 -1.39
N GLN A 47 -7.83 -7.74 -1.41
CA GLN A 47 -6.84 -6.83 -0.83
C GLN A 47 -5.39 -6.96 -1.33
N THR A 48 -5.11 -7.81 -2.33
CA THR A 48 -3.78 -7.99 -2.95
C THR A 48 -3.35 -6.78 -3.76
N LEU A 49 -4.25 -6.28 -4.62
CA LEU A 49 -4.00 -5.11 -5.45
C LEU A 49 -4.43 -3.84 -4.72
N LYS A 50 -3.62 -2.79 -4.84
CA LYS A 50 -3.88 -1.46 -4.26
C LYS A 50 -3.55 -0.38 -5.28
N LYS A 51 -4.38 0.66 -5.34
CA LYS A 51 -4.18 1.85 -6.18
C LYS A 51 -4.61 3.10 -5.42
N GLU A 52 -4.01 4.24 -5.73
CA GLU A 52 -4.40 5.53 -5.15
C GLU A 52 -5.42 6.22 -6.05
N TRP A 53 -6.59 6.54 -5.50
CA TRP A 53 -7.67 7.31 -6.16
C TRP A 53 -7.99 8.57 -5.33
N LEU A 54 -8.66 9.54 -5.94
CA LEU A 54 -9.26 10.64 -5.17
C LEU A 54 -10.51 10.13 -4.46
N CYS A 55 -10.79 10.71 -3.28
CA CYS A 55 -11.98 10.35 -2.52
C CYS A 55 -13.27 10.65 -3.29
N LEU A 56 -13.29 11.71 -4.10
CA LEU A 56 -14.39 12.00 -5.03
C LEU A 56 -14.62 10.84 -6.01
N ASP A 57 -13.55 10.29 -6.61
CA ASP A 57 -13.65 9.17 -7.56
C ASP A 57 -14.18 7.90 -6.85
N VAL A 58 -13.77 7.69 -5.61
CA VAL A 58 -14.26 6.58 -4.78
C VAL A 58 -15.75 6.75 -4.45
N GLN A 59 -16.20 7.96 -4.10
CA GLN A 59 -17.62 8.24 -3.90
C GLN A 59 -18.42 7.99 -5.17
N ALA A 60 -17.93 8.49 -6.32
CA ALA A 60 -18.57 8.26 -7.61
C ALA A 60 -18.66 6.75 -7.94
N ALA A 61 -17.62 5.98 -7.64
CA ALA A 61 -17.63 4.53 -7.82
C ALA A 61 -18.70 3.85 -6.93
N TYR A 62 -18.83 4.23 -5.66
CA TYR A 62 -19.89 3.71 -4.79
C TYR A 62 -21.30 4.05 -5.30
N HIS A 63 -21.51 5.30 -5.74
CA HIS A 63 -22.78 5.69 -6.35
C HIS A 63 -23.08 4.88 -7.63
N SER A 64 -22.06 4.57 -8.43
CA SER A 64 -22.22 3.72 -9.63
C SER A 64 -22.59 2.27 -9.31
N THR A 65 -22.20 1.75 -8.13
CA THR A 65 -22.57 0.41 -7.67
C THR A 65 -23.89 0.39 -6.88
N GLY A 66 -24.58 1.53 -6.75
CA GLY A 66 -25.81 1.66 -5.97
C GLY A 66 -25.61 1.60 -4.45
N CYS A 67 -24.38 1.79 -3.96
CA CYS A 67 -24.08 1.86 -2.54
C CYS A 67 -23.87 3.32 -2.12
N ASP A 68 -24.49 3.78 -1.02
CA ASP A 68 -24.18 5.09 -0.47
C ASP A 68 -22.83 5.02 0.27
N PRO A 69 -21.86 5.91 -0.01
CA PRO A 69 -20.63 6.04 0.76
C PRO A 69 -20.82 6.13 2.28
N LYS A 70 -21.98 6.60 2.77
CA LYS A 70 -22.34 6.69 4.19
C LYS A 70 -22.52 5.33 4.86
N ASP A 71 -22.99 4.33 4.12
CA ASP A 71 -23.29 2.99 4.64
C ASP A 71 -22.03 2.13 4.74
N VAL A 72 -20.95 2.56 4.11
CA VAL A 72 -19.67 1.85 4.11
C VAL A 72 -18.94 2.09 5.43
N PRO A 73 -18.63 1.05 6.22
CA PRO A 73 -17.90 1.24 7.46
C PRO A 73 -16.49 1.74 7.16
N LYS A 74 -15.95 2.58 8.05
CA LYS A 74 -14.66 3.29 7.85
C LYS A 74 -13.47 2.38 7.53
N ASN A 75 -13.51 1.11 7.96
CA ASN A 75 -12.48 0.10 7.70
C ASN A 75 -12.60 -0.58 6.32
N GLN A 76 -13.77 -0.51 5.67
CA GLN A 76 -14.04 -1.10 4.36
C GLN A 76 -14.07 -0.05 3.22
N TYR A 77 -13.95 1.23 3.56
CA TYR A 77 -13.91 2.30 2.56
C TYR A 77 -12.77 2.09 1.54
N GLY A 78 -13.12 2.01 0.26
CA GLY A 78 -12.20 1.74 -0.85
C GLY A 78 -11.88 0.26 -1.09
N VAL A 79 -12.42 -0.67 -0.30
CA VAL A 79 -12.23 -2.12 -0.52
C VAL A 79 -13.26 -2.64 -1.53
N GLY A 80 -12.82 -3.47 -2.48
CA GLY A 80 -13.70 -4.11 -3.46
C GLY A 80 -13.98 -3.28 -4.71
N LEU A 81 -13.54 -2.02 -4.76
CA LEU A 81 -13.74 -1.15 -5.93
C LEU A 81 -12.80 -1.46 -7.09
N LEU A 82 -11.66 -2.10 -6.83
CA LEU A 82 -10.72 -2.49 -7.88
C LEU A 82 -11.03 -3.92 -8.36
N PRO A 83 -11.07 -4.20 -9.67
CA PRO A 83 -11.19 -5.56 -10.16
C PRO A 83 -9.97 -6.41 -9.76
N CYS A 84 -10.21 -7.71 -9.57
CA CYS A 84 -9.12 -8.67 -9.39
C CYS A 84 -8.40 -8.91 -10.71
N GLY A 85 -7.07 -8.86 -10.70
CA GLY A 85 -6.23 -9.28 -11.83
C GLY A 85 -5.78 -10.74 -11.69
N ASN A 86 -4.92 -11.18 -12.61
CA ASN A 86 -4.38 -12.55 -12.64
C ASN A 86 -3.54 -12.89 -11.38
N ASP A 87 -3.03 -11.87 -10.70
CA ASP A 87 -2.27 -11.98 -9.45
C ASP A 87 -3.16 -12.29 -8.23
N CYS A 88 -4.49 -12.26 -8.37
CA CYS A 88 -5.46 -12.39 -7.28
C CYS A 88 -5.91 -13.84 -7.01
N LYS A 89 -5.04 -14.82 -7.23
CA LYS A 89 -5.45 -16.21 -7.48
C LYS A 89 -6.04 -17.02 -6.30
N SER A 90 -6.07 -16.57 -5.04
CA SER A 90 -6.56 -17.47 -3.96
C SER A 90 -6.76 -16.84 -2.57
N LYS A 91 -7.55 -15.76 -2.44
CA LYS A 91 -8.04 -15.32 -1.12
C LYS A 91 -9.52 -14.95 -1.09
N VAL A 92 -10.35 -15.60 -1.91
CA VAL A 92 -11.80 -15.60 -1.67
C VAL A 92 -12.08 -16.67 -0.61
N LYS A 93 -11.77 -16.38 0.65
CA LYS A 93 -12.49 -17.00 1.76
C LYS A 93 -13.66 -16.07 2.08
N VAL A 94 -14.83 -16.58 1.75
CA VAL A 94 -16.20 -16.12 2.00
C VAL A 94 -16.36 -15.66 3.47
N PRO A 95 -17.27 -14.72 3.77
CA PRO A 95 -17.23 -13.85 4.95
C PRO A 95 -17.71 -14.51 6.25
N ASP A 96 -17.23 -13.96 7.36
CA ASP A 96 -17.92 -13.72 8.64
C ASP A 96 -18.90 -14.82 9.15
N ALA A 97 -18.37 -16.01 9.44
CA ALA A 97 -19.09 -17.05 10.19
C ALA A 97 -18.24 -17.69 11.30
N GLU A 98 -17.24 -16.97 11.83
CA GLU A 98 -16.48 -17.38 13.02
C GLU A 98 -16.37 -16.20 14.00
N LEU A 99 -17.52 -15.55 14.24
CA LEU A 99 -17.79 -14.98 15.55
C LEU A 99 -18.16 -16.16 16.48
N HIS A 100 -17.83 -16.03 17.77
CA HIS A 100 -18.18 -16.94 18.87
C HIS A 100 -17.15 -18.01 19.31
N PHE A 101 -15.93 -17.61 19.70
CA PHE A 101 -15.35 -18.15 20.95
C PHE A 101 -14.19 -17.31 21.52
N ARG A 102 -14.49 -16.20 22.21
CA ARG A 102 -13.85 -15.92 23.50
C ARG A 102 -14.65 -14.90 24.32
N GLN A 103 -15.67 -15.46 24.96
CA GLN A 103 -16.19 -15.17 26.30
C GLN A 103 -16.36 -13.71 26.73
N THR A 104 -17.63 -13.38 26.88
CA THR A 104 -18.24 -12.43 27.81
C THR A 104 -17.59 -12.40 29.20
N LYS A 105 -17.31 -11.18 29.68
CA LYS A 105 -17.46 -10.78 31.08
C LYS A 105 -17.74 -9.25 31.14
N PRO A 106 -18.87 -8.77 31.67
CA PRO A 106 -19.11 -7.34 31.97
C PRO A 106 -18.86 -7.06 33.47
N PRO A 107 -18.95 -5.80 33.95
CA PRO A 107 -18.49 -4.53 33.38
C PRO A 107 -17.61 -3.74 34.40
N GLU A 108 -16.59 -2.99 33.98
CA GLU A 108 -16.13 -1.84 34.76
C GLU A 108 -15.59 -0.74 33.83
N GLU A 109 -16.04 0.47 34.12
CA GLU A 109 -15.66 1.73 33.49
C GLU A 109 -14.16 2.01 33.70
N LYS A 110 -13.46 2.42 32.64
CA LYS A 110 -12.63 3.63 32.64
C LYS A 110 -12.07 3.96 31.25
N GLU A 111 -12.50 5.13 30.85
CA GLU A 111 -12.00 6.11 29.90
C GLU A 111 -10.51 6.09 29.51
N SER A 112 -10.29 6.54 28.27
CA SER A 112 -9.15 7.30 27.73
C SER A 112 -7.92 6.58 27.12
N ASP A 113 -7.62 7.06 25.91
CA ASP A 113 -6.34 7.08 25.20
C ASP A 113 -5.60 5.77 24.84
N LYS A 114 -5.94 5.20 23.67
CA LYS A 114 -4.96 4.39 22.92
C LYS A 114 -5.13 4.34 21.39
N ALA A 115 -5.67 5.39 20.77
CA ALA A 115 -5.82 5.44 19.31
C ALA A 115 -4.53 5.79 18.54
N THR A 116 -3.47 6.27 19.21
CA THR A 116 -2.22 6.70 18.57
C THR A 116 -1.16 5.59 18.44
N ASN A 117 -1.30 4.47 19.15
CA ASN A 117 -0.27 3.40 19.17
C ASN A 117 -0.40 2.39 18.00
N VAL A 118 -1.58 2.27 17.39
CA VAL A 118 -1.83 1.31 16.30
C VAL A 118 -1.23 1.79 14.97
N SER A 119 -1.28 3.09 14.70
CA SER A 119 -0.70 3.69 13.48
C SER A 119 0.84 3.66 13.51
N LYS A 120 1.46 3.90 14.67
CA LYS A 120 2.92 3.76 14.87
C LYS A 120 3.40 2.32 14.65
N ARG A 121 2.67 1.31 15.14
CA ARG A 121 3.04 -0.11 14.98
C ARG A 121 3.00 -0.58 13.52
N ARG A 122 2.05 -0.08 12.72
CA ARG A 122 1.93 -0.42 11.29
C ARG A 122 3.02 0.20 10.43
N ARG A 123 3.39 1.47 10.67
CA ARG A 123 4.54 2.12 9.99
C ARG A 123 5.86 1.43 10.32
N ARG A 124 6.04 0.94 11.56
CA ARG A 124 7.25 0.19 11.95
C ARG A 124 7.40 -1.12 11.16
N ARG A 125 6.32 -1.89 10.98
CA ARG A 125 6.34 -3.13 10.17
C ARG A 125 6.61 -2.86 8.69
N GLN A 126 6.11 -1.76 8.14
CA GLN A 126 6.37 -1.39 6.75
C GLN A 126 7.84 -1.01 6.51
N ARG A 127 8.46 -0.25 7.43
CA ARG A 127 9.90 0.05 7.35
C ARG A 127 10.77 -1.20 7.51
N VAL A 128 10.42 -2.09 8.44
CA VAL A 128 11.15 -3.36 8.65
C VAL A 128 11.11 -4.23 7.39
N HIS A 129 9.95 -4.33 6.73
CA HIS A 129 9.83 -5.10 5.48
C HIS A 129 10.59 -4.45 4.31
N GLU A 130 10.67 -3.12 4.27
CA GLU A 130 11.44 -2.38 3.25
C GLU A 130 12.95 -2.52 3.48
N GLU A 131 13.43 -2.48 4.73
CA GLU A 131 14.82 -2.77 5.11
C GLU A 131 15.20 -4.24 4.82
N GLU A 132 14.30 -5.20 5.10
CA GLU A 132 14.54 -6.61 4.79
C GLU A 132 14.67 -6.85 3.28
N ASN A 133 13.76 -6.30 2.47
CA ASN A 133 13.77 -6.48 1.01
C ASN A 133 14.92 -5.71 0.31
N THR A 134 15.33 -4.55 0.82
CA THR A 134 16.51 -3.86 0.28
C THR A 134 17.80 -4.64 0.56
N SER A 135 17.91 -5.27 1.73
CA SER A 135 19.08 -6.09 2.09
C SER A 135 19.20 -7.38 1.26
N THR A 136 18.09 -8.02 0.89
CA THR A 136 18.09 -9.25 0.08
C THR A 136 18.44 -8.95 -1.38
N LEU A 137 17.87 -7.88 -1.96
CA LEU A 137 18.23 -7.43 -3.30
C LEU A 137 19.70 -7.02 -3.40
N GLN A 138 20.23 -6.30 -2.41
CA GLN A 138 21.63 -5.90 -2.39
C GLN A 138 22.59 -7.10 -2.34
N LYS A 139 22.26 -8.14 -1.55
CA LYS A 139 23.02 -9.41 -1.52
C LYS A 139 22.99 -10.10 -2.88
N ILE A 140 21.81 -10.24 -3.49
CA ILE A 140 21.65 -10.87 -4.82
C ILE A 140 22.46 -10.10 -5.87
N VAL A 141 22.39 -8.77 -5.88
CA VAL A 141 23.16 -7.93 -6.82
C VAL A 141 24.67 -8.08 -6.61
N SER A 142 25.14 -8.13 -5.36
CA SER A 142 26.56 -8.32 -5.06
C SER A 142 27.08 -9.68 -5.55
N VAL A 143 26.32 -10.75 -5.34
CA VAL A 143 26.67 -12.11 -5.80
C VAL A 143 26.64 -12.17 -7.33
N ALA A 144 25.60 -11.63 -7.96
CA ALA A 144 25.50 -11.56 -9.42
C ALA A 144 26.68 -10.82 -10.04
N ARG A 145 27.08 -9.67 -9.46
CA ARG A 145 28.23 -8.89 -9.92
C ARG A 145 29.55 -9.67 -9.78
N MET A 146 29.75 -10.36 -8.66
CA MET A 146 30.92 -11.22 -8.45
C MET A 146 31.00 -12.34 -9.49
N VAL A 147 29.90 -13.06 -9.72
CA VAL A 147 29.83 -14.13 -10.71
C VAL A 147 30.12 -13.59 -12.12
N LEU A 148 29.56 -12.45 -12.48
CA LEU A 148 29.75 -11.83 -13.79
C LEU A 148 31.22 -11.45 -14.04
N LEU A 149 31.92 -10.94 -13.01
CA LEU A 149 33.36 -10.68 -13.09
C LEU A 149 34.18 -11.96 -13.25
N LEU A 150 33.85 -13.03 -12.52
CA LEU A 150 34.54 -14.31 -12.65
C LEU A 150 34.38 -14.92 -14.04
N LEU A 151 33.17 -14.86 -14.61
CA LEU A 151 32.91 -15.31 -15.98
C LEU A 151 33.72 -14.49 -16.99
N PHE A 152 33.78 -13.17 -16.82
CA PHE A 152 34.56 -12.30 -17.70
C PHE A 152 36.05 -12.63 -17.67
N VAL A 153 36.62 -12.85 -16.48
CA VAL A 153 38.03 -13.25 -16.31
C VAL A 153 38.28 -14.62 -16.96
N ALA A 154 37.38 -15.59 -16.77
CA ALA A 154 37.50 -16.90 -17.39
C ALA A 154 37.51 -16.82 -18.93
N VAL A 155 36.66 -15.97 -19.52
CA VAL A 155 36.64 -15.72 -20.97
C VAL A 155 37.97 -15.11 -21.45
N ILE A 156 38.54 -14.15 -20.70
CA ILE A 156 39.84 -13.56 -21.04
C ILE A 156 40.95 -14.62 -21.00
N ILE A 157 40.98 -15.48 -19.97
CA ILE A 157 41.98 -16.54 -19.86
C ILE A 157 41.87 -17.50 -21.04
N VAL A 158 40.66 -17.98 -21.36
CA VAL A 158 40.42 -18.88 -22.50
C VAL A 158 40.81 -18.23 -23.82
N ALA A 159 40.45 -16.95 -24.03
CA ALA A 159 40.83 -16.23 -25.22
C ALA A 159 42.36 -16.08 -25.33
N SER A 160 43.04 -15.68 -24.25
CA SER A 160 44.50 -15.54 -24.23
C SER A 160 45.22 -16.85 -24.50
N ALA A 161 44.74 -17.96 -23.94
CA ALA A 161 45.24 -19.29 -24.24
C ALA A 161 45.00 -19.64 -25.71
N TYR A 162 43.78 -19.44 -26.21
CA TYR A 162 43.44 -19.74 -27.61
C TYR A 162 44.30 -18.94 -28.60
N PHE A 163 44.46 -17.63 -28.39
CA PHE A 163 45.32 -16.79 -29.21
C PHE A 163 46.80 -17.15 -29.05
N GLY A 164 47.27 -17.48 -27.84
CA GLY A 164 48.64 -17.94 -27.59
C GLY A 164 48.95 -19.29 -28.24
N TYR A 165 48.02 -20.25 -28.17
CA TYR A 165 48.12 -21.53 -28.87
C TYR A 165 48.08 -21.34 -30.39
N LYS A 166 47.22 -20.46 -30.89
CA LYS A 166 47.13 -20.15 -32.33
C LYS A 166 48.38 -19.45 -32.86
N VAL A 167 49.01 -18.58 -32.06
CA VAL A 167 50.28 -17.93 -32.40
C VAL A 167 51.47 -18.89 -32.31
N SER A 168 51.50 -19.79 -31.32
CA SER A 168 52.61 -20.75 -31.14
C SER A 168 52.59 -21.90 -32.15
N CYS A 169 51.42 -22.28 -32.66
CA CYS A 169 51.27 -23.28 -33.72
C CYS A 169 51.19 -22.65 -35.13
N GLY A 170 51.38 -21.33 -35.25
CA GLY A 170 51.45 -20.65 -36.54
C GLY A 170 52.79 -20.90 -37.20
N CYS A 171 52.84 -21.89 -38.10
CA CYS A 171 53.92 -21.98 -39.09
C CYS A 171 54.15 -20.62 -39.76
N PRO A 172 55.40 -20.19 -39.97
CA PRO A 172 55.66 -19.07 -40.86
C PRO A 172 55.28 -19.54 -42.27
N THR A 173 54.19 -19.02 -42.81
CA THR A 173 54.00 -19.01 -44.26
C THR A 173 54.95 -17.96 -44.82
N GLY A 174 56.16 -18.41 -45.14
CA GLY A 174 57.17 -17.73 -45.94
C GLY A 174 57.71 -18.71 -46.96
#